data_AF-A0A9P4IKV3-F1
#
_entry.id   AF-A0A9P4IKV3-F1
#
_cell.length_a   1.000
_cell.length_b   1.000
_cell.length_c   1.000
_cell.angle_alpha   90.00
_cell.angle_beta   90.00
_cell.angle_gamma   90.00
#
_symmetry.space_group_name_H-M   'P 1'
#
loop_
_entity.id
_entity.type
_entity.pdbx_description
1 polymer ?
#
loop_
_entity_poly.entity_id
_entity_poly.type
_entity_poly.pdbx_seq_one_letter_code
_entity_poly.pdbx_strand_id
1 'polypeptide(L)'
;MDEKIDPLASPHSPNGHNGTLSTYIRPQMRKVHDPDITFEEYHYYALRTREEEKTIEAPRTNWREVLLRKKSANHDENNDNAVQGFAEHKLADRTTITDEEWTNASRAFRTASWGACFYLITTDILGPYGVGFALGTLGWGPGIALYTVFGFLAGYSGYLICHVFLGIDSHEFPARNYGDLGFRTWGTTARYVTNIMQALGLLLLLGQVTIQYGENISAVSKFKLCYAVCPVLFVCVGFFLTQIRTLKAYGWVANFAVWLNLLVIFISMGVIANSEPNFAISVLGSAGSAVDPTTITPDAHGNYPPIMHYGALPKNSLVGSINGLLSGVLAYAGAQLFVEFLAEMKRPFDFYKAMWGAQFFIYAVYLIYGCFVYHYQGQYSFQPSYQGVSVYGWQTAGNMISLIAALIAAGLYGNIGIKVLYNNILVDIFNAPLLITKPGKIIYACIVPVWWAVAFVIAAAIPDYFGFVAVISASMLLNLTYTLPPFFALGYDIQRHAIRPHQGEGFDPTTGQTVRTETTVQRWMRGFMSGGPRQVAFNVWHVIYFLASLSMCGLGMYAAVVGMIDAFKNPQLNSFSCRSPLNLNA
;
A
#
# COMPACT_ATOMS: atom_id res chain seq x y z
N MET A 1 1.67 -44.65 58.26
CA MET A 1 2.11 -44.55 59.66
C MET A 1 3.59 -44.92 59.69
N ASP A 2 4.41 -44.24 58.91
CA ASP A 2 4.84 -42.83 59.03
C ASP A 2 6.05 -42.76 59.95
N GLU A 3 7.21 -42.38 59.43
CA GLU A 3 7.80 -41.07 59.75
C GLU A 3 8.99 -40.74 58.82
N LYS A 4 9.08 -39.46 58.46
CA LYS A 4 10.00 -38.81 57.51
C LYS A 4 11.39 -38.58 58.10
N ILE A 5 12.42 -38.56 57.26
CA ILE A 5 13.66 -37.80 57.48
C ILE A 5 14.09 -37.13 56.16
N ASP A 6 14.01 -35.79 56.12
CA ASP A 6 14.64 -34.90 55.13
C ASP A 6 16.12 -34.66 55.50
N PRO A 7 17.06 -34.53 54.53
CA PRO A 7 18.40 -34.05 54.79
C PRO A 7 18.66 -32.61 54.31
N LEU A 8 19.33 -31.87 55.19
CA LEU A 8 20.49 -31.00 54.96
C LEU A 8 20.33 -29.61 54.33
N ALA A 9 20.77 -28.65 55.15
CA ALA A 9 20.94 -27.24 54.91
C ALA A 9 22.13 -26.89 53.99
N SER A 10 21.94 -25.77 53.29
CA SER A 10 22.87 -24.86 52.60
C SER A 10 24.39 -25.03 52.73
N PRO A 11 25.13 -24.77 51.63
CA PRO A 11 26.41 -24.10 51.68
C PRO A 11 26.32 -22.66 51.12
N HIS A 12 26.88 -21.72 51.88
CA HIS A 12 27.18 -20.35 51.46
C HIS A 12 27.95 -20.31 50.13
N SER A 13 27.59 -19.38 49.23
CA SER A 13 28.46 -18.91 48.15
C SER A 13 28.97 -17.50 48.48
N PRO A 14 30.23 -17.17 48.14
CA PRO A 14 30.91 -15.98 48.62
C PRO A 14 30.52 -14.74 47.81
N ASN A 15 30.28 -13.65 48.51
CA ASN A 15 30.25 -12.29 47.95
C ASN A 15 31.54 -12.00 47.21
N GLY A 16 31.46 -11.72 45.91
CA GLY A 16 32.63 -11.35 45.14
C GLY A 16 32.44 -11.29 43.63
N HIS A 17 31.51 -10.47 43.13
CA HIS A 17 31.70 -9.81 41.84
C HIS A 17 31.13 -8.39 41.90
N ASN A 18 32.03 -7.42 41.72
CA ASN A 18 31.67 -6.09 41.24
C ASN A 18 30.89 -6.27 39.94
N GLY A 19 29.57 -6.32 40.04
CA GLY A 19 28.70 -6.18 38.89
C GLY A 19 28.91 -4.79 38.32
N THR A 20 29.64 -4.70 37.23
CA THR A 20 29.40 -3.63 36.26
C THR A 20 27.89 -3.60 36.05
N LEU A 21 27.24 -2.52 36.49
CA LEU A 21 25.82 -2.27 36.22
C LEU A 21 25.59 -2.58 34.75
N SER A 22 24.88 -3.67 34.47
CA SER A 22 24.54 -4.00 33.09
C SER A 22 23.66 -2.86 32.58
N THR A 23 24.21 -2.06 31.66
CA THR A 23 23.50 -0.99 30.94
C THR A 23 22.48 -1.54 29.94
N TYR A 24 22.27 -2.86 29.93
CA TYR A 24 21.35 -3.53 29.04
C TYR A 24 19.89 -3.22 29.41
N ILE A 25 19.31 -2.30 28.66
CA ILE A 25 17.87 -2.04 28.69
C ILE A 25 17.19 -3.12 27.87
N ARG A 26 16.36 -3.93 28.51
CA ARG A 26 15.57 -4.98 27.86
C ARG A 26 14.76 -4.38 26.69
N PRO A 27 14.59 -5.09 25.57
CA PRO A 27 13.82 -4.60 24.41
C PRO A 27 12.43 -4.06 24.77
N GLN A 28 11.74 -4.71 25.72
CA GLN A 28 10.43 -4.31 26.20
C GLN A 28 10.42 -3.00 26.98
N MET A 29 11.56 -2.53 27.49
CA MET A 29 11.65 -1.27 28.23
C MET A 29 12.07 -0.10 27.33
N ARG A 30 12.45 -0.38 26.07
CA ARG A 30 12.85 0.65 25.11
C ARG A 30 11.65 1.32 24.45
N LYS A 31 11.87 2.54 23.97
CA LYS A 31 10.89 3.27 23.16
C LYS A 31 10.67 2.52 21.85
N VAL A 32 9.47 2.64 21.28
CA VAL A 32 9.12 1.99 20.00
C VAL A 32 10.06 2.42 18.88
N HIS A 33 10.46 3.70 18.87
CA HIS A 33 11.43 4.26 17.92
C HIS A 33 12.62 4.87 18.67
N ASP A 34 13.44 3.99 19.22
CA ASP A 34 14.67 4.36 19.93
C ASP A 34 15.86 4.46 18.94
N PRO A 35 16.44 5.66 18.72
CA PRO A 35 17.57 5.85 17.82
C PRO A 35 18.86 5.19 18.33
N ASP A 36 18.92 4.80 19.61
CA ASP A 36 20.08 4.14 20.20
C ASP A 36 20.14 2.64 19.87
N ILE A 37 19.05 2.08 19.32
CA ILE A 37 19.04 0.69 18.83
C ILE A 37 19.73 0.63 17.48
N THR A 38 20.74 -0.22 17.41
CA THR A 38 21.52 -0.40 16.19
C THR A 38 20.88 -1.41 15.24
N PHE A 39 21.26 -1.35 13.97
CA PHE A 39 20.85 -2.32 12.96
C PHE A 39 21.18 -3.76 13.36
N GLU A 40 22.34 -3.99 13.96
CA GLU A 40 22.80 -5.32 14.37
C GLU A 40 21.92 -5.93 15.45
N GLU A 41 21.40 -5.12 16.36
CA GLU A 41 20.43 -5.55 17.37
C GLU A 41 19.10 -5.95 16.70
N TYR A 42 18.56 -5.12 15.79
CA TYR A 42 17.36 -5.49 15.03
C TYR A 42 17.57 -6.78 14.22
N HIS A 43 18.70 -6.90 13.54
CA HIS A 43 19.00 -8.06 12.70
C HIS A 43 19.15 -9.35 13.52
N TYR A 44 19.77 -9.26 14.71
CA TYR A 44 19.92 -10.39 15.62
C TYR A 44 18.55 -10.94 16.08
N TYR A 45 17.67 -10.09 16.61
CA TYR A 45 16.34 -10.52 17.04
C TYR A 45 15.45 -10.98 15.89
N ALA A 46 15.59 -10.36 14.71
CA ALA A 46 14.88 -10.78 13.51
C ALA A 46 15.28 -12.21 13.13
N LEU A 47 16.58 -12.54 13.07
CA LEU A 47 17.05 -13.89 12.76
C LEU A 47 16.51 -14.93 13.75
N ARG A 48 16.51 -14.63 15.05
CA ARG A 48 15.95 -15.52 16.08
C ARG A 48 14.45 -15.77 15.86
N THR A 49 13.69 -14.70 15.63
CA THR A 49 12.25 -14.80 15.32
C THR A 49 12.02 -15.65 14.06
N ARG A 50 12.87 -15.53 13.03
CA ARG A 50 12.75 -16.34 11.80
C ARG A 50 13.11 -17.81 12.01
N GLU A 51 14.01 -18.13 12.92
CA GLU A 51 14.29 -19.53 13.29
C GLU A 51 13.10 -20.15 14.01
N GLU A 52 12.48 -19.43 14.93
CA GLU A 52 11.26 -19.86 15.62
C GLU A 52 10.10 -20.05 14.63
N GLU A 53 9.86 -19.09 13.73
CA GLU A 53 8.78 -19.18 12.73
C GLU A 53 8.92 -20.34 11.73
N LYS A 54 10.13 -20.85 11.50
CA LYS A 54 10.35 -22.04 10.65
C LYS A 54 9.78 -23.31 11.28
N THR A 55 9.66 -23.35 12.61
CA THR A 55 9.09 -24.49 13.34
C THR A 55 7.56 -24.51 13.29
N ILE A 56 6.92 -23.39 12.93
CA ILE A 56 5.47 -23.27 12.81
C ILE A 56 5.03 -23.90 11.49
N GLU A 57 4.24 -24.98 11.54
CA GLU A 57 3.65 -25.57 10.34
C GLU A 57 2.75 -24.57 9.60
N ALA A 58 2.88 -24.54 8.28
CA ALA A 58 2.03 -23.70 7.44
C ALA A 58 0.56 -24.13 7.60
N PRO A 59 -0.39 -23.18 7.78
CA PRO A 59 -1.79 -23.53 7.89
C PRO A 59 -2.25 -24.25 6.62
N ARG A 60 -2.65 -25.53 6.75
CA ARG A 60 -3.21 -26.29 5.64
C ARG A 60 -4.61 -25.77 5.32
N THR A 61 -4.80 -25.23 4.12
CA THR A 61 -6.13 -24.89 3.60
C THR A 61 -6.91 -26.18 3.31
N ASN A 62 -7.72 -26.62 4.26
CA ASN A 62 -8.73 -27.67 4.06
C ASN A 62 -9.96 -27.07 3.36
N TRP A 63 -10.00 -27.16 2.03
CA TRP A 63 -11.13 -26.68 1.21
C TRP A 63 -12.49 -27.27 1.62
N ARG A 64 -12.50 -28.47 2.21
CA ARG A 64 -13.71 -29.14 2.74
C ARG A 64 -14.29 -28.45 3.98
N GLU A 65 -13.48 -27.84 4.84
CA GLU A 65 -13.96 -27.13 6.05
C GLU A 65 -14.47 -25.72 5.72
N VAL A 66 -13.93 -25.09 4.68
CA VAL A 66 -14.40 -23.78 4.17
C VAL A 66 -15.79 -23.91 3.54
N LEU A 67 -16.07 -25.03 2.85
CA LEU A 67 -17.37 -25.26 2.22
C LEU A 67 -18.46 -25.76 3.20
N LEU A 68 -18.09 -26.43 4.29
CA LEU A 68 -19.02 -27.14 5.20
C LEU A 68 -19.13 -26.52 6.60
N ARG A 69 -18.74 -25.24 6.79
CA ARG A 69 -18.53 -24.64 8.12
C ARG A 69 -19.69 -24.86 9.11
N LYS A 70 -19.58 -25.89 9.95
CA LYS A 70 -20.27 -26.01 11.23
C LYS A 70 -19.50 -25.10 12.21
N LYS A 71 -20.18 -24.08 12.71
CA LYS A 71 -19.64 -23.09 13.66
C LYS A 71 -19.24 -23.82 14.96
N SER A 72 -17.94 -24.02 15.20
CA SER A 72 -17.43 -24.35 16.54
C SER A 72 -17.19 -23.04 17.28
N ALA A 73 -17.98 -22.77 18.31
CA ALA A 73 -18.01 -21.51 19.05
C ALA A 73 -17.11 -21.50 20.31
N ASN A 74 -16.34 -22.55 20.58
CA ASN A 74 -15.72 -22.74 21.90
C ASN A 74 -14.23 -22.38 22.01
N HIS A 75 -13.58 -21.85 20.97
CA HIS A 75 -12.18 -21.42 21.05
C HIS A 75 -11.94 -19.91 20.91
N ASP A 76 -12.98 -19.13 20.61
CA ASP A 76 -12.85 -17.72 20.22
C ASP A 76 -13.03 -16.72 21.39
N GLU A 77 -13.77 -17.05 22.46
CA GLU A 77 -13.97 -16.11 23.59
C GLU A 77 -12.75 -15.95 24.52
N ASN A 78 -11.89 -16.97 24.64
CA ASN A 78 -10.72 -16.88 25.52
C ASN A 78 -9.59 -16.00 24.95
N ASN A 79 -9.53 -15.81 23.62
CA ASN A 79 -8.51 -14.96 23.00
C ASN A 79 -8.89 -13.47 23.06
N ASP A 80 -10.17 -13.14 22.89
CA ASP A 80 -10.62 -11.74 22.98
C ASP A 80 -10.52 -11.21 24.43
N ASN A 81 -10.80 -12.05 25.44
CA ASN A 81 -10.65 -11.68 26.85
C ASN A 81 -9.17 -11.52 27.28
N ALA A 82 -8.26 -12.34 26.74
CA ALA A 82 -6.82 -12.19 26.98
C ALA A 82 -6.25 -10.90 26.36
N VAL A 83 -6.75 -10.52 25.17
CA VAL A 83 -6.39 -9.26 24.48
C VAL A 83 -6.96 -8.03 25.22
N GLN A 84 -8.14 -8.16 25.86
CA GLN A 84 -8.78 -7.08 26.60
C GLN A 84 -8.14 -6.81 27.96
N GLY A 85 -7.67 -7.85 28.66
CA GLY A 85 -6.90 -7.71 29.90
C GLY A 85 -5.51 -7.09 29.70
N PHE A 86 -4.87 -7.32 28.55
CA PHE A 86 -3.53 -6.81 28.25
C PHE A 86 -3.49 -5.31 27.91
N ALA A 87 -4.57 -4.78 27.31
CA ALA A 87 -4.65 -3.36 26.92
C ALA A 87 -4.98 -2.42 28.10
N GLU A 88 -5.34 -2.97 29.27
CA GLU A 88 -5.66 -2.21 30.48
C GLU A 88 -4.44 -2.04 31.41
N HIS A 89 -3.34 -2.79 31.18
CA HIS A 89 -2.10 -2.64 31.95
C HIS A 89 -1.21 -1.51 31.38
N LYS A 90 -1.29 -0.38 32.10
CA LYS A 90 -0.43 0.82 32.18
C LYS A 90 0.87 0.82 31.34
N LEU A 91 1.11 1.94 30.66
CA LEU A 91 2.45 2.38 30.21
C LEU A 91 3.46 2.50 31.37
N ALA A 92 2.96 2.54 32.62
CA ALA A 92 3.72 2.54 33.86
C ALA A 92 4.06 1.14 34.42
N ASP A 93 3.55 0.05 33.83
CA ASP A 93 3.81 -1.36 34.25
C ASP A 93 4.52 -2.18 33.16
N ARG A 94 5.36 -1.55 32.30
CA ARG A 94 6.26 -2.31 31.41
C ARG A 94 7.23 -3.21 32.20
N THR A 95 7.39 -2.96 33.50
CA THR A 95 8.22 -3.71 34.46
C THR A 95 7.65 -5.06 34.89
N THR A 96 6.35 -5.34 34.68
CA THR A 96 5.70 -6.59 35.16
C THR A 96 5.34 -7.58 34.05
N ILE A 97 5.55 -7.23 32.78
CA ILE A 97 5.22 -8.12 31.65
C ILE A 97 6.39 -9.08 31.42
N THR A 98 6.10 -10.37 31.36
CA THR A 98 7.11 -11.40 31.08
C THR A 98 7.44 -11.46 29.59
N ASP A 99 8.64 -11.96 29.24
CA ASP A 99 9.06 -12.15 27.84
C ASP A 99 8.11 -13.05 27.05
N GLU A 100 7.57 -14.07 27.72
CA GLU A 100 6.57 -14.97 27.14
C GLU A 100 5.25 -14.26 26.87
N GLU A 101 4.78 -13.42 27.78
CA GLU A 101 3.55 -12.64 27.61
C GLU A 101 3.68 -11.61 26.49
N TRP A 102 4.81 -10.90 26.39
CA TRP A 102 5.07 -9.96 25.29
C TRP A 102 5.08 -10.67 23.93
N THR A 103 5.77 -11.82 23.87
CA THR A 103 5.86 -12.63 22.65
C THR A 103 4.51 -13.22 22.28
N ASN A 104 3.74 -13.71 23.26
CA ASN A 104 2.36 -14.17 23.06
C ASN A 104 1.46 -13.05 22.53
N ALA A 105 1.55 -11.84 23.08
CA ALA A 105 0.79 -10.69 22.60
C ALA A 105 1.19 -10.31 21.16
N SER A 106 2.49 -10.26 20.86
CA SER A 106 3.02 -10.01 19.51
C SER A 106 2.52 -11.06 18.50
N ARG A 107 2.48 -12.33 18.89
CA ARG A 107 1.91 -13.43 18.09
C ARG A 107 0.40 -13.32 17.91
N ALA A 108 -0.34 -12.90 18.94
CA ALA A 108 -1.79 -12.75 18.89
C ALA A 108 -2.24 -11.68 17.87
N PHE A 109 -1.41 -10.68 17.57
CA PHE A 109 -1.68 -9.71 16.50
C PHE A 109 -1.49 -10.30 15.09
N ARG A 110 -0.65 -11.32 14.93
CA ARG A 110 -0.31 -11.95 13.65
C ARG A 110 -1.27 -13.09 13.29
N THR A 111 -2.43 -12.74 12.72
CA THR A 111 -3.52 -13.69 12.45
C THR A 111 -3.78 -13.97 10.97
N ALA A 112 -3.25 -13.17 10.05
CA ALA A 112 -3.54 -13.28 8.63
C ALA A 112 -2.80 -14.46 7.98
N SER A 113 -3.49 -15.15 7.07
CA SER A 113 -2.91 -16.19 6.21
C SER A 113 -2.40 -15.59 4.89
N TRP A 114 -1.58 -16.34 4.16
CA TRP A 114 -1.11 -15.92 2.83
C TRP A 114 -2.28 -15.71 1.84
N GLY A 115 -3.34 -16.51 1.94
CA GLY A 115 -4.52 -16.37 1.09
C GLY A 115 -5.32 -15.10 1.40
N ALA A 116 -5.45 -14.73 2.68
CA ALA A 116 -6.05 -13.46 3.05
C ALA A 116 -5.22 -12.28 2.52
N CYS A 117 -3.89 -12.37 2.62
CA CYS A 117 -2.97 -11.37 2.08
C CYS A 117 -3.06 -11.25 0.55
N PHE A 118 -3.20 -12.36 -0.18
CA PHE A 118 -3.45 -12.34 -1.63
C PHE A 118 -4.69 -11.51 -1.98
N TYR A 119 -5.81 -11.71 -1.27
CA TYR A 119 -7.03 -10.94 -1.52
C TYR A 119 -6.92 -9.48 -1.07
N LEU A 120 -6.17 -9.18 0.00
CA LEU A 120 -5.91 -7.80 0.42
C LEU A 120 -5.09 -7.04 -0.63
N ILE A 121 -3.98 -7.62 -1.11
CA ILE A 121 -3.18 -7.05 -2.19
C ILE A 121 -4.01 -6.88 -3.46
N THR A 122 -4.79 -7.91 -3.82
CA THR A 122 -5.65 -7.83 -5.00
C THR A 122 -6.74 -6.79 -4.84
N THR A 123 -7.34 -6.62 -3.67
CA THR A 123 -8.38 -5.60 -3.44
C THR A 123 -7.84 -4.18 -3.49
N ASP A 124 -6.64 -3.98 -2.96
CA ASP A 124 -5.95 -2.69 -2.99
C ASP A 124 -5.63 -2.27 -4.43
N ILE A 125 -5.05 -3.20 -5.20
CA ILE A 125 -4.46 -2.85 -6.50
C ILE A 125 -5.48 -3.00 -7.63
N LEU A 126 -6.32 -4.06 -7.64
CA LEU A 126 -7.12 -4.46 -8.80
C LEU A 126 -8.15 -3.40 -9.25
N GLY A 127 -7.83 -2.73 -10.36
CA GLY A 127 -8.74 -1.83 -11.07
C GLY A 127 -8.27 -1.59 -12.50
N PRO A 128 -8.45 -2.53 -13.45
CA PRO A 128 -7.89 -2.46 -14.80
C PRO A 128 -8.54 -1.40 -15.69
N TYR A 129 -9.46 -0.61 -15.15
CA TYR A 129 -10.22 0.39 -15.90
C TYR A 129 -9.33 1.47 -16.53
N GLY A 130 -8.11 1.62 -15.98
CA GLY A 130 -6.90 2.31 -16.45
C GLY A 130 -6.37 1.95 -17.82
N VAL A 131 -6.40 0.66 -18.13
CA VAL A 131 -5.37 0.08 -19.00
C VAL A 131 -5.66 0.38 -20.46
N GLY A 132 -6.94 0.41 -20.88
CA GLY A 132 -7.31 0.77 -22.25
C GLY A 132 -6.86 2.19 -22.63
N PHE A 133 -7.05 3.15 -21.73
CA PHE A 133 -6.56 4.52 -21.89
C PHE A 133 -5.02 4.57 -22.01
N ALA A 134 -4.32 3.83 -21.15
CA ALA A 134 -2.86 3.78 -21.19
C ALA A 134 -2.33 3.16 -22.49
N LEU A 135 -2.98 2.11 -23.02
CA LEU A 135 -2.62 1.54 -24.31
C LEU A 135 -2.95 2.49 -25.48
N GLY A 136 -4.04 3.27 -25.40
CA GLY A 136 -4.37 4.27 -26.41
C GLY A 136 -3.44 5.47 -26.46
N THR A 137 -2.77 5.79 -25.36
CA THR A 137 -1.80 6.91 -25.26
C THR A 137 -0.35 6.51 -25.55
N LEU A 138 -0.03 5.22 -25.38
CA LEU A 138 1.31 4.65 -25.62
C LEU A 138 1.41 3.84 -26.92
N GLY A 139 0.28 3.39 -27.46
CA GLY A 139 0.18 2.42 -28.53
C GLY A 139 0.42 0.97 -28.06
N TRP A 140 0.15 0.01 -28.95
CA TRP A 140 0.21 -1.43 -28.64
C TRP A 140 1.57 -1.88 -28.10
N GLY A 141 2.65 -1.66 -28.86
CA GLY A 141 3.98 -2.17 -28.51
C GLY A 141 4.50 -1.56 -27.21
N PRO A 142 4.67 -0.22 -27.13
CA PRO A 142 5.17 0.43 -25.94
C PRO A 142 4.25 0.25 -24.73
N GLY A 143 2.93 0.33 -24.92
CA GLY A 143 1.96 0.18 -23.84
C GLY A 143 2.04 -1.17 -23.15
N ILE A 144 2.03 -2.28 -23.90
CA ILE A 144 2.16 -3.63 -23.35
C ILE A 144 3.52 -3.82 -22.70
N ALA A 145 4.61 -3.38 -23.35
CA ALA A 145 5.96 -3.52 -22.82
C ALA A 145 6.13 -2.78 -21.49
N LEU A 146 5.68 -1.53 -21.41
CA LEU A 146 5.79 -0.71 -20.20
C LEU A 146 4.92 -1.25 -19.07
N TYR A 147 3.68 -1.68 -19.35
CA TYR A 147 2.84 -2.33 -18.33
C TYR A 147 3.47 -3.62 -17.79
N THR A 148 4.10 -4.41 -18.66
CA THR A 148 4.80 -5.64 -18.26
C THR A 148 6.01 -5.34 -17.39
N VAL A 149 6.84 -4.37 -17.80
CA VAL A 149 8.01 -3.95 -17.04
C VAL A 149 7.61 -3.36 -15.69
N PHE A 150 6.62 -2.46 -15.64
CA PHE A 150 6.15 -1.90 -14.37
C PHE A 150 5.49 -2.93 -13.47
N GLY A 151 4.74 -3.87 -14.03
CA GLY A 151 4.16 -4.98 -13.28
C GLY A 151 5.23 -5.88 -12.68
N PHE A 152 6.29 -6.20 -13.43
CA PHE A 152 7.42 -6.97 -12.90
C PHE A 152 8.21 -6.20 -11.85
N LEU A 153 8.53 -4.93 -12.10
CA LEU A 153 9.29 -4.08 -11.17
C LEU A 153 8.51 -3.76 -9.90
N ALA A 154 7.17 -3.62 -9.96
CA ALA A 154 6.32 -3.51 -8.77
C ALA A 154 6.38 -4.79 -7.93
N GLY A 155 6.28 -5.96 -8.58
CA GLY A 155 6.47 -7.26 -7.92
C GLY A 155 7.86 -7.41 -7.30
N TYR A 156 8.91 -6.98 -8.00
CA TYR A 156 10.27 -6.94 -7.48
C TYR A 156 10.40 -5.99 -6.27
N SER A 157 9.73 -4.85 -6.30
CA SER A 157 9.74 -3.89 -5.19
C SER A 157 9.02 -4.44 -3.96
N GLY A 158 7.92 -5.17 -4.16
CA GLY A 158 7.29 -5.94 -3.09
C GLY A 158 8.20 -7.03 -2.52
N TYR A 159 8.98 -7.71 -3.39
CA TYR A 159 9.99 -8.68 -2.95
C TYR A 159 11.06 -8.02 -2.08
N LEU A 160 11.54 -6.83 -2.47
CA LEU A 160 12.52 -6.07 -1.69
C LEU A 160 11.98 -5.64 -0.32
N ILE A 161 10.73 -5.16 -0.26
CA ILE A 161 10.06 -4.84 1.01
C ILE A 161 10.02 -6.06 1.92
N CYS A 162 9.59 -7.21 1.40
CA CYS A 162 9.53 -8.46 2.18
C CYS A 162 10.92 -8.91 2.63
N HIS A 163 11.94 -8.82 1.77
CA HIS A 163 13.33 -9.16 2.09
C HIS A 163 13.86 -8.32 3.26
N VAL A 164 13.66 -7.00 3.20
CA VAL A 164 14.06 -6.07 4.26
C VAL A 164 13.26 -6.33 5.53
N PHE A 165 11.94 -6.47 5.43
CA PHE A 165 11.06 -6.74 6.57
C PHE A 165 11.48 -8.01 7.33
N LEU A 166 11.68 -9.12 6.61
CA LEU A 166 12.09 -10.40 7.23
C LEU A 166 13.43 -10.29 7.96
N GLY A 167 14.30 -9.38 7.52
CA GLY A 167 15.62 -9.15 8.08
C GLY A 167 15.70 -8.22 9.29
N ILE A 168 14.63 -7.48 9.59
CA ILE A 168 14.63 -6.46 10.65
C ILE A 168 13.44 -6.54 11.61
N ASP A 169 12.35 -7.23 11.24
CA ASP A 169 11.16 -7.42 12.08
C ASP A 169 11.34 -8.60 13.05
N SER A 170 10.98 -8.40 14.33
CA SER A 170 11.02 -9.40 15.39
C SER A 170 9.87 -9.25 16.38
N HIS A 171 9.69 -10.19 17.31
CA HIS A 171 8.67 -10.07 18.37
C HIS A 171 9.01 -8.96 19.37
N GLU A 172 10.29 -8.75 19.63
CA GLU A 172 10.83 -7.71 20.50
C GLU A 172 10.70 -6.32 19.86
N PHE A 173 10.97 -6.23 18.56
CA PHE A 173 10.91 -5.01 17.78
C PHE A 173 10.00 -5.21 16.56
N PRO A 174 8.67 -5.20 16.74
CA PRO A 174 7.74 -5.41 15.63
C PRO A 174 7.79 -4.21 14.66
N ALA A 175 7.99 -4.46 13.38
CA ALA A 175 7.81 -3.44 12.33
C ALA A 175 6.33 -3.41 11.93
N ARG A 176 5.70 -2.23 11.97
CA ARG A 176 4.26 -2.08 11.76
C ARG A 176 3.90 -1.13 10.64
N ASN A 177 4.73 -0.12 10.41
CA ASN A 177 4.49 0.88 9.37
C ASN A 177 5.58 0.81 8.31
N TYR A 178 5.25 1.20 7.08
CA TYR A 178 6.21 1.29 5.98
C TYR A 178 7.48 2.09 6.33
N GLY A 179 7.36 3.20 7.07
CA GLY A 179 8.51 4.00 7.50
C GLY A 179 9.42 3.35 8.55
N ASP A 180 9.00 2.27 9.21
CA ASP A 180 9.87 1.51 10.12
C ASP A 180 11.03 0.84 9.37
N LEU A 181 10.82 0.47 8.09
CA LEU A 181 11.90 -0.02 7.24
C LEU A 181 12.96 1.07 7.03
N GLY A 182 12.53 2.28 6.73
CA GLY A 182 13.40 3.45 6.60
C GLY A 182 14.13 3.79 7.89
N PHE A 183 13.44 3.71 9.04
CA PHE A 183 14.03 3.95 10.35
C PHE A 183 15.19 3.01 10.65
N ARG A 184 14.97 1.70 10.46
CA ARG A 184 15.94 0.67 10.84
C ARG A 184 17.09 0.55 9.84
N THR A 185 16.90 0.98 8.60
CA THR A 185 17.95 0.94 7.56
C THR A 185 18.72 2.25 7.44
N TRP A 186 18.07 3.41 7.46
CA TRP A 186 18.71 4.70 7.20
C TRP A 186 18.58 5.72 8.34
N GLY A 187 17.90 5.35 9.43
CA GLY A 187 17.74 6.17 10.63
C GLY A 187 16.51 7.08 10.60
N THR A 188 16.46 7.99 11.58
CA THR A 188 15.26 8.78 11.92
C THR A 188 14.80 9.72 10.80
N THR A 189 15.72 10.30 10.02
CA THR A 189 15.33 11.21 8.92
C THR A 189 14.56 10.47 7.83
N ALA A 190 15.05 9.28 7.44
CA ALA A 190 14.36 8.45 6.46
C ALA A 190 12.97 8.03 6.95
N ARG A 191 12.82 7.72 8.25
CA ARG A 191 11.52 7.45 8.88
C ARG A 191 10.53 8.60 8.67
N TYR A 192 10.91 9.84 8.98
CA TYR A 192 10.00 10.98 8.85
C TYR A 192 9.60 11.23 7.39
N VAL A 193 10.56 11.21 6.47
CA VAL A 193 10.29 11.41 5.04
C VAL A 193 9.32 10.34 4.52
N THR A 194 9.60 9.08 4.82
CA THR A 194 8.80 7.94 4.33
C THR A 194 7.40 7.92 4.93
N ASN A 195 7.26 8.20 6.23
CA ASN A 195 5.96 8.28 6.91
C ASN A 195 5.11 9.46 6.42
N ILE A 196 5.71 10.64 6.22
CA ILE A 196 5.00 11.81 5.67
C ILE A 196 4.52 11.49 4.24
N MET A 197 5.39 10.90 3.42
CA MET A 197 5.05 10.53 2.06
C MET A 197 3.97 9.44 1.99
N GLN A 198 4.03 8.44 2.87
CA GLN A 198 3.00 7.39 2.97
C GLN A 198 1.65 7.97 3.41
N ALA A 199 1.64 8.78 4.48
CA ALA A 199 0.40 9.38 4.99
C ALA A 199 -0.22 10.34 3.96
N LEU A 200 0.59 11.21 3.35
CA LEU A 200 0.14 12.13 2.30
C LEU A 200 -0.34 11.35 1.06
N GLY A 201 0.40 10.32 0.63
CA GLY A 201 0.02 9.47 -0.50
C GLY A 201 -1.34 8.80 -0.28
N LEU A 202 -1.57 8.22 0.90
CA LEU A 202 -2.85 7.59 1.25
C LEU A 202 -3.99 8.62 1.38
N LEU A 203 -3.72 9.82 1.90
CA LEU A 203 -4.70 10.90 1.97
C LEU A 203 -5.14 11.35 0.58
N LEU A 204 -4.17 11.55 -0.33
CA LEU A 204 -4.44 11.98 -1.70
C LEU A 204 -5.12 10.87 -2.52
N LEU A 205 -4.72 9.61 -2.34
CA LEU A 205 -5.38 8.46 -2.97
C LEU A 205 -6.85 8.34 -2.50
N LEU A 206 -7.11 8.56 -1.22
CA LEU A 206 -8.47 8.62 -0.69
C LEU A 206 -9.29 9.76 -1.32
N GLY A 207 -8.68 10.94 -1.48
CA GLY A 207 -9.29 12.07 -2.18
C GLY A 207 -9.61 11.74 -3.63
N GLN A 208 -8.68 11.09 -4.34
CA GLN A 208 -8.83 10.67 -5.74
C GLN A 208 -10.00 9.70 -5.92
N VAL A 209 -10.09 8.67 -5.08
CA VAL A 209 -11.22 7.75 -5.08
C VAL A 209 -12.54 8.48 -4.75
N THR A 210 -12.52 9.42 -3.81
CA THR A 210 -13.71 10.18 -3.42
C THR A 210 -14.29 11.00 -4.59
N ILE A 211 -13.43 11.68 -5.36
CA ILE A 211 -13.87 12.47 -6.53
C ILE A 211 -14.34 11.54 -7.66
N GLN A 212 -13.57 10.48 -7.97
CA GLN A 212 -13.92 9.50 -9.00
C GLN A 212 -15.32 8.91 -8.80
N TYR A 213 -15.67 8.56 -7.56
CA TYR A 213 -16.99 7.98 -7.29
C TYR A 213 -18.08 9.03 -7.07
N GLY A 214 -17.72 10.28 -6.75
CA GLY A 214 -18.63 11.41 -6.86
C GLY A 214 -19.11 11.61 -8.31
N GLU A 215 -18.21 11.49 -9.30
CA GLU A 215 -18.55 11.50 -10.72
C GLU A 215 -19.51 10.36 -11.08
N ASN A 216 -19.21 9.13 -10.64
CA ASN A 216 -20.08 7.97 -10.85
C ASN A 216 -21.49 8.20 -10.30
N ILE A 217 -21.63 8.70 -9.07
CA ILE A 217 -22.94 9.00 -8.47
C ILE A 217 -23.68 10.07 -9.27
N SER A 218 -22.96 11.11 -9.73
CA SER A 218 -23.57 12.19 -10.53
C SER A 218 -24.12 11.67 -11.86
N ALA A 219 -23.39 10.78 -12.53
CA ALA A 219 -23.82 10.14 -13.77
C ALA A 219 -25.02 9.21 -13.56
N VAL A 220 -25.00 8.39 -12.49
CA VAL A 220 -26.12 7.50 -12.12
C VAL A 220 -27.39 8.29 -11.80
N SER A 221 -27.26 9.50 -11.25
CA SER A 221 -28.39 10.39 -10.99
C SER A 221 -28.93 11.12 -12.22
N LYS A 222 -28.37 10.88 -13.41
CA LYS A 222 -28.59 11.68 -14.64
C LYS A 222 -28.37 13.18 -14.41
N PHE A 223 -27.36 13.52 -13.61
CA PHE A 223 -26.99 14.90 -13.27
C PHE A 223 -28.11 15.71 -12.58
N LYS A 224 -29.08 15.04 -11.95
CA LYS A 224 -30.18 15.71 -11.22
C LYS A 224 -29.76 16.16 -9.82
N LEU A 225 -28.70 15.57 -9.28
CA LEU A 225 -28.11 15.97 -8.00
C LEU A 225 -27.03 17.03 -8.24
N CYS A 226 -26.94 18.02 -7.34
CA CYS A 226 -25.82 18.95 -7.29
C CYS A 226 -24.51 18.15 -7.12
N TYR A 227 -23.56 18.34 -8.05
CA TYR A 227 -22.33 17.55 -8.08
C TYR A 227 -21.57 17.58 -6.75
N ALA A 228 -21.45 18.73 -6.08
CA ALA A 228 -20.81 18.82 -4.77
C ALA A 228 -21.38 17.86 -3.70
N VAL A 229 -22.66 17.48 -3.79
CA VAL A 229 -23.28 16.52 -2.86
C VAL A 229 -22.84 15.08 -3.16
N CYS A 230 -22.52 14.76 -4.41
CA CYS A 230 -22.20 13.40 -4.83
C CYS A 230 -20.93 12.84 -4.16
N PRO A 231 -19.76 13.51 -4.17
CA PRO A 231 -18.59 13.06 -3.41
C PRO A 231 -18.85 13.06 -1.90
N VAL A 232 -19.64 14.00 -1.37
CA VAL A 232 -19.96 14.07 0.07
C VAL A 232 -20.74 12.83 0.52
N LEU A 233 -21.66 12.31 -0.29
CA LEU A 233 -22.35 11.04 0.01
C LEU A 233 -21.35 9.88 0.14
N PHE A 234 -20.36 9.81 -0.76
CA PHE A 234 -19.31 8.80 -0.69
C PHE A 234 -18.46 8.95 0.59
N VAL A 235 -18.10 10.19 0.95
CA VAL A 235 -17.40 10.50 2.21
C VAL A 235 -18.20 10.04 3.43
N CYS A 236 -19.50 10.32 3.49
CA CYS A 236 -20.33 9.94 4.62
C CYS A 236 -20.36 8.42 4.82
N VAL A 237 -20.52 7.64 3.74
CA VAL A 237 -20.50 6.17 3.83
C VAL A 237 -19.10 5.66 4.20
N GLY A 238 -18.06 6.22 3.58
CA GLY A 238 -16.67 5.90 3.87
C GLY A 238 -16.27 6.13 5.33
N PHE A 239 -16.76 7.22 5.93
CA PHE A 239 -16.60 7.50 7.36
C PHE A 239 -17.10 6.34 8.23
N PHE A 240 -18.33 5.85 8.00
CA PHE A 240 -18.89 4.75 8.79
C PHE A 240 -18.11 3.45 8.59
N LEU A 241 -17.68 3.15 7.36
CA LEU A 241 -16.89 1.95 7.09
C LEU A 241 -15.49 2.00 7.75
N THR A 242 -14.87 3.17 7.78
CA THR A 242 -13.52 3.37 8.36
C THR A 242 -13.52 3.25 9.90
N GLN A 243 -14.69 3.32 10.55
CA GLN A 243 -14.83 3.03 11.98
C GLN A 243 -14.58 1.54 12.31
N ILE A 244 -14.67 0.65 11.31
CA ILE A 244 -14.28 -0.76 11.46
C ILE A 244 -12.76 -0.82 11.55
N ARG A 245 -12.23 -1.02 12.77
CA ARG A 245 -10.79 -0.94 13.05
C ARG A 245 -9.99 -2.22 12.77
N THR A 246 -10.64 -3.38 12.76
CA THR A 246 -9.97 -4.68 12.72
C THR A 246 -9.79 -5.19 11.29
N LEU A 247 -8.55 -5.43 10.87
CA LEU A 247 -8.25 -5.93 9.52
C LEU A 247 -8.67 -7.39 9.31
N LYS A 248 -8.83 -8.19 10.39
CA LYS A 248 -9.39 -9.55 10.33
C LYS A 248 -10.78 -9.60 9.68
N ALA A 249 -11.62 -8.58 9.91
CA ALA A 249 -12.92 -8.46 9.27
C ALA A 249 -12.80 -8.10 7.78
N TYR A 250 -11.74 -7.38 7.39
CA TYR A 250 -11.50 -6.96 6.01
C TYR A 250 -11.11 -8.11 5.09
N GLY A 251 -10.51 -9.21 5.57
CA GLY A 251 -10.10 -10.32 4.69
C GLY A 251 -11.26 -10.95 3.88
N TRP A 252 -12.44 -11.12 4.49
CA TRP A 252 -13.62 -11.63 3.77
C TRP A 252 -14.23 -10.57 2.85
N VAL A 253 -14.26 -9.32 3.30
CA VAL A 253 -14.77 -8.17 2.53
C VAL A 253 -13.88 -7.89 1.31
N ALA A 254 -12.57 -8.07 1.44
CA ALA A 254 -11.58 -7.99 0.36
C ALA A 254 -11.85 -9.03 -0.73
N ASN A 255 -12.05 -10.30 -0.36
CA ASN A 255 -12.43 -11.33 -1.33
C ASN A 255 -13.70 -10.93 -2.10
N PHE A 256 -14.72 -10.42 -1.40
CA PHE A 256 -15.94 -9.94 -2.05
C PHE A 256 -15.68 -8.78 -3.03
N ALA A 257 -14.84 -7.81 -2.67
CA ALA A 257 -14.46 -6.69 -3.54
C ALA A 257 -13.78 -7.15 -4.85
N VAL A 258 -12.89 -8.16 -4.78
CA VAL A 258 -12.26 -8.75 -5.97
C VAL A 258 -13.30 -9.31 -6.92
N TRP A 259 -14.29 -10.05 -6.43
CA TRP A 259 -15.38 -10.58 -7.26
C TRP A 259 -16.26 -9.50 -7.87
N LEU A 260 -16.54 -8.42 -7.15
CA LEU A 260 -17.27 -7.27 -7.69
C LEU A 260 -16.50 -6.61 -8.84
N ASN A 261 -15.19 -6.41 -8.68
CA ASN A 261 -14.35 -5.87 -9.75
C ASN A 261 -14.31 -6.79 -10.97
N LEU A 262 -14.15 -8.11 -10.77
CA LEU A 262 -14.22 -9.11 -11.85
C LEU A 262 -15.58 -9.10 -12.56
N LEU A 263 -16.68 -8.97 -11.82
CA LEU A 263 -18.01 -8.86 -12.41
C LEU A 263 -18.13 -7.63 -13.32
N VAL A 264 -17.64 -6.46 -12.88
CA VAL A 264 -17.63 -5.23 -13.69
C VAL A 264 -16.74 -5.40 -14.93
N ILE A 265 -15.59 -6.09 -14.79
CA ILE A 265 -14.70 -6.41 -15.91
C ILE A 265 -15.45 -7.23 -16.97
N PHE A 266 -16.11 -8.33 -16.59
CA PHE A 266 -16.84 -9.17 -17.54
C PHE A 266 -18.05 -8.44 -18.17
N ILE A 267 -18.80 -7.67 -17.38
CA ILE A 267 -19.93 -6.88 -17.88
C ILE A 267 -19.43 -5.85 -18.90
N SER A 268 -18.40 -5.07 -18.56
CA SER A 268 -17.88 -4.03 -19.45
C SER A 268 -17.30 -4.62 -20.74
N MET A 269 -16.55 -5.74 -20.68
CA MET A 269 -16.08 -6.44 -21.88
C MET A 269 -17.23 -6.91 -22.77
N GLY A 270 -18.26 -7.53 -22.18
CA GLY A 270 -19.42 -8.01 -22.92
C GLY A 270 -20.17 -6.89 -23.63
N VAL A 271 -20.32 -5.73 -22.99
CA VAL A 271 -21.02 -4.58 -23.59
C VAL A 271 -20.16 -3.89 -24.64
N ILE A 272 -18.86 -3.69 -24.39
CA ILE A 272 -17.93 -3.05 -25.33
C ILE A 272 -17.84 -3.83 -26.65
N ALA A 273 -17.91 -5.16 -26.61
CA ALA A 273 -17.89 -5.97 -27.84
C ALA A 273 -19.19 -5.91 -28.67
N ASN A 274 -20.30 -5.48 -28.08
CA ASN A 274 -21.63 -5.48 -28.72
C ASN A 274 -22.22 -4.07 -28.88
N SER A 275 -21.48 -3.02 -28.53
CA SER A 275 -21.95 -1.64 -28.63
C SER A 275 -20.83 -0.72 -29.12
N GLU A 276 -21.23 0.36 -29.78
CA GLU A 276 -20.29 1.38 -30.21
C GLU A 276 -19.73 2.16 -29.00
N PRO A 277 -18.51 2.74 -29.13
CA PRO A 277 -17.95 3.60 -28.10
C PRO A 277 -18.87 4.77 -27.75
N ASN A 278 -18.80 5.25 -26.51
CA ASN A 278 -19.46 6.49 -26.13
C ASN A 278 -18.68 7.69 -26.68
N PHE A 279 -19.00 8.08 -27.92
CA PHE A 279 -18.31 9.15 -28.62
C PHE A 279 -18.42 10.50 -27.92
N ALA A 280 -19.61 10.81 -27.38
CA ALA A 280 -19.86 12.09 -26.73
C ALA A 280 -18.96 12.32 -25.51
N ILE A 281 -18.84 11.32 -24.63
CA ILE A 281 -18.04 11.46 -23.40
C ILE A 281 -16.53 11.42 -23.67
N SER A 282 -16.12 10.91 -24.83
CA SER A 282 -14.70 10.70 -25.15
C SER A 282 -13.87 11.98 -25.12
N VAL A 283 -14.47 13.15 -25.38
CA VAL A 283 -13.78 14.45 -25.32
C VAL A 283 -13.30 14.83 -23.91
N LEU A 284 -13.88 14.22 -22.86
CA LEU A 284 -13.59 14.58 -21.47
C LEU A 284 -12.44 13.77 -20.85
N GLY A 285 -11.99 12.68 -21.48
CA GLY A 285 -11.09 11.75 -20.79
C GLY A 285 -10.72 10.48 -21.54
N SER A 286 -10.76 10.48 -22.88
CA SER A 286 -10.29 9.36 -23.68
C SER A 286 -8.80 9.47 -24.03
N ALA A 287 -8.22 8.38 -24.52
CA ALA A 287 -6.87 8.40 -25.06
C ALA A 287 -6.70 9.44 -26.18
N GLY A 288 -7.72 9.60 -27.04
CA GLY A 288 -7.74 10.59 -28.11
C GLY A 288 -7.69 12.01 -27.58
N SER A 289 -8.41 12.34 -26.50
CA SER A 289 -8.36 13.69 -25.91
C SER A 289 -6.98 14.02 -25.33
N ALA A 290 -6.25 13.01 -24.84
CA ALA A 290 -4.90 13.17 -24.29
C ALA A 290 -3.78 13.19 -25.35
N VAL A 291 -3.98 12.55 -26.50
CA VAL A 291 -2.99 12.43 -27.58
C VAL A 291 -3.19 13.49 -28.65
N ASP A 292 -4.38 13.50 -29.25
CA ASP A 292 -4.74 14.38 -30.36
C ASP A 292 -6.27 14.52 -30.41
N PRO A 293 -6.83 15.63 -29.88
CA PRO A 293 -8.26 15.88 -29.87
C PRO A 293 -8.92 15.81 -31.25
N THR A 294 -8.19 16.05 -32.35
CA THR A 294 -8.76 15.99 -33.70
C THR A 294 -9.20 14.59 -34.11
N THR A 295 -8.67 13.55 -33.45
CA THR A 295 -9.00 12.15 -33.70
C THR A 295 -10.35 11.71 -33.12
N ILE A 296 -10.97 12.59 -32.32
CA ILE A 296 -12.26 12.35 -31.65
C ILE A 296 -13.27 13.47 -31.89
N THR A 297 -12.89 14.54 -32.59
CA THR A 297 -13.82 15.64 -32.94
C THR A 297 -14.78 15.16 -34.04
N PRO A 298 -16.10 15.33 -33.86
CA PRO A 298 -17.07 15.02 -34.90
C PRO A 298 -16.95 15.98 -36.08
N ASP A 299 -17.32 15.51 -37.27
CA ASP A 299 -17.44 16.36 -38.46
C ASP A 299 -18.58 17.38 -38.33
N ALA A 300 -18.71 18.30 -39.30
CA ALA A 300 -19.78 19.30 -39.32
C ALA A 300 -21.21 18.69 -39.41
N HIS A 301 -21.32 17.39 -39.68
CA HIS A 301 -22.56 16.63 -39.74
C HIS A 301 -22.81 15.79 -38.48
N GLY A 302 -21.91 15.84 -37.48
CA GLY A 302 -22.02 15.11 -36.22
C GLY A 302 -21.50 13.67 -36.26
N ASN A 303 -20.85 13.24 -37.33
CA ASN A 303 -20.26 11.91 -37.43
C ASN A 303 -18.87 11.88 -36.81
N TYR A 304 -18.63 10.89 -35.95
CA TYR A 304 -17.33 10.70 -35.31
C TYR A 304 -16.36 9.93 -36.21
N PRO A 305 -15.05 10.25 -36.16
CA PRO A 305 -14.04 9.48 -36.88
C PRO A 305 -14.08 7.97 -36.55
N PRO A 306 -13.78 7.09 -37.51
CA PRO A 306 -13.71 5.66 -37.24
C PRO A 306 -12.64 5.32 -36.20
N ILE A 307 -12.80 4.18 -35.56
CA ILE A 307 -11.87 3.71 -34.53
C ILE A 307 -10.49 3.47 -35.16
N MET A 308 -9.46 4.03 -34.52
CA MET A 308 -8.07 3.90 -34.93
C MET A 308 -7.21 3.36 -33.80
N HIS A 309 -6.11 2.70 -34.17
CA HIS A 309 -5.15 2.13 -33.22
C HIS A 309 -3.75 2.61 -33.54
N TYR A 310 -3.06 3.11 -32.51
CA TYR A 310 -1.64 3.37 -32.53
C TYR A 310 -0.87 2.07 -32.29
N GLY A 311 -0.04 1.65 -33.25
CA GLY A 311 0.87 0.52 -33.10
C GLY A 311 2.14 0.85 -32.30
N ALA A 312 2.63 2.08 -32.47
CA ALA A 312 3.78 2.65 -31.77
C ALA A 312 3.35 3.94 -31.03
N LEU A 313 4.29 4.57 -30.33
CA LEU A 313 4.05 5.85 -29.66
C LEU A 313 3.47 6.88 -30.65
N PRO A 314 2.34 7.53 -30.34
CA PRO A 314 1.79 8.56 -31.21
C PRO A 314 2.78 9.72 -31.40
N LYS A 315 2.75 10.37 -32.57
CA LYS A 315 3.66 11.47 -32.87
C LYS A 315 3.25 12.72 -32.10
N ASN A 316 4.23 13.46 -31.59
CA ASN A 316 4.04 14.74 -30.89
C ASN A 316 3.19 14.68 -29.59
N SER A 317 3.01 13.50 -28.97
CA SER A 317 2.15 13.31 -27.80
C SER A 317 2.91 13.06 -26.49
N LEU A 318 4.04 13.74 -26.26
CA LEU A 318 4.90 13.45 -25.09
C LEU A 318 4.14 13.52 -23.76
N VAL A 319 3.32 14.56 -23.56
CA VAL A 319 2.51 14.73 -22.33
C VAL A 319 1.46 13.63 -22.22
N GLY A 320 0.71 13.34 -23.29
CA GLY A 320 -0.28 12.26 -23.30
C GLY A 320 0.32 10.88 -23.02
N SER A 321 1.50 10.59 -23.59
CA SER A 321 2.22 9.34 -23.37
C SER A 321 2.77 9.22 -21.95
N ILE A 322 3.27 10.32 -21.35
CA ILE A 322 3.66 10.31 -19.93
C ILE A 322 2.44 10.16 -19.02
N ASN A 323 1.29 10.74 -19.35
CA ASN A 323 0.06 10.52 -18.59
C ASN A 323 -0.41 9.05 -18.68
N GLY A 324 -0.33 8.42 -19.85
CA GLY A 324 -0.55 6.98 -20.01
C GLY A 324 0.39 6.12 -19.16
N LEU A 325 1.67 6.50 -19.13
CA LEU A 325 2.69 5.89 -18.29
C LEU A 325 2.34 6.01 -16.79
N LEU A 326 1.93 7.20 -16.34
CA LEU A 326 1.55 7.47 -14.94
C LEU A 326 0.26 6.74 -14.55
N SER A 327 -0.69 6.56 -15.47
CA SER A 327 -1.84 5.67 -15.24
C SER A 327 -1.39 4.22 -15.01
N GLY A 328 -0.34 3.76 -15.71
CA GLY A 328 0.28 2.47 -15.45
C GLY A 328 0.97 2.38 -14.08
N VAL A 329 1.64 3.45 -13.64
CA VAL A 329 2.21 3.55 -12.30
C VAL A 329 1.14 3.46 -11.23
N LEU A 330 0.04 4.22 -11.38
CA LEU A 330 -1.10 4.15 -10.47
C LEU A 330 -1.66 2.72 -10.42
N ALA A 331 -1.79 2.07 -11.58
CA ALA A 331 -2.39 0.74 -11.67
C ALA A 331 -1.62 -0.31 -10.86
N TYR A 332 -0.31 -0.15 -10.67
CA TYR A 332 0.53 -1.04 -9.87
C TYR A 332 0.98 -0.44 -8.53
N ALA A 333 0.45 0.72 -8.14
CA ALA A 333 0.70 1.30 -6.83
C ALA A 333 -0.02 0.47 -5.75
N GLY A 334 0.67 0.19 -4.65
CA GLY A 334 0.14 -0.69 -3.58
C GLY A 334 1.21 -1.13 -2.56
N ALA A 335 2.48 -1.05 -2.96
CA ALA A 335 3.61 -1.43 -2.12
C ALA A 335 3.65 -0.68 -0.77
N GLN A 336 3.06 0.51 -0.68
CA GLN A 336 2.96 1.30 0.56
C GLN A 336 2.13 0.66 1.67
N LEU A 337 1.35 -0.40 1.40
CA LEU A 337 0.56 -1.14 2.41
C LEU A 337 1.17 -2.51 2.78
N PHE A 338 2.24 -2.92 2.11
CA PHE A 338 2.76 -4.28 2.23
C PHE A 338 3.36 -4.57 3.60
N VAL A 339 3.94 -3.55 4.27
CA VAL A 339 4.51 -3.71 5.61
C VAL A 339 3.41 -3.97 6.63
N GLU A 340 2.29 -3.26 6.51
CA GLU A 340 1.11 -3.43 7.34
C GLU A 340 0.50 -4.82 7.13
N PHE A 341 0.45 -5.32 5.88
CA PHE A 341 0.01 -6.69 5.60
C PHE A 341 0.98 -7.73 6.19
N LEU A 342 2.30 -7.55 6.01
CA LEU A 342 3.34 -8.41 6.56
C LEU A 342 3.30 -8.47 8.09
N ALA A 343 3.08 -7.31 8.74
CA ALA A 343 2.98 -7.19 10.19
C ALA A 343 1.80 -7.97 10.79
N GLU A 344 0.76 -8.24 10.00
CA GLU A 344 -0.40 -9.03 10.42
C GLU A 344 -0.31 -10.51 10.03
N MET A 345 0.66 -10.91 9.21
CA MET A 345 0.80 -12.30 8.79
C MET A 345 1.35 -13.18 9.90
N LYS A 346 0.69 -14.33 10.11
CA LYS A 346 1.19 -15.37 11.04
C LYS A 346 2.56 -15.91 10.64
N ARG A 347 2.80 -16.05 9.33
CA ARG A 347 4.05 -16.54 8.76
C ARG A 347 4.50 -15.63 7.60
N PRO A 348 5.26 -14.56 7.88
CA PRO A 348 5.66 -13.56 6.89
C PRO A 348 6.42 -14.14 5.68
N PHE A 349 7.15 -15.26 5.83
CA PHE A 349 7.79 -15.94 4.70
C PHE A 349 6.83 -16.37 3.58
N ASP A 350 5.57 -16.69 3.92
CA ASP A 350 4.57 -17.07 2.91
C ASP A 350 4.02 -15.85 2.13
N PHE A 351 4.42 -14.61 2.50
CA PHE A 351 4.06 -13.39 1.77
C PHE A 351 4.52 -13.44 0.32
N TYR A 352 5.68 -14.03 0.03
CA TYR A 352 6.15 -14.16 -1.35
C TYR A 352 5.16 -14.90 -2.26
N LYS A 353 4.45 -15.91 -1.72
CA LYS A 353 3.41 -16.65 -2.45
C LYS A 353 2.20 -15.76 -2.72
N ALA A 354 1.76 -15.02 -1.69
CA ALA A 354 0.64 -14.10 -1.79
C ALA A 354 0.93 -12.98 -2.81
N MET A 355 2.11 -12.36 -2.69
CA MET A 355 2.54 -11.24 -3.51
C MET A 355 2.75 -11.62 -4.97
N TRP A 356 3.57 -12.63 -5.29
CA TRP A 356 3.77 -13.04 -6.69
C TRP A 356 2.50 -13.62 -7.32
N GLY A 357 1.68 -14.32 -6.52
CA GLY A 357 0.37 -14.79 -6.95
C GLY A 357 -0.56 -13.63 -7.31
N ALA A 358 -0.71 -12.66 -6.41
CA ALA A 358 -1.55 -11.48 -6.64
C ALA A 358 -1.02 -10.65 -7.81
N GLN A 359 0.29 -10.42 -7.87
CA GLN A 359 0.92 -9.66 -8.94
C GLN A 359 0.69 -10.28 -10.31
N PHE A 360 0.87 -11.60 -10.44
CA PHE A 360 0.59 -12.32 -11.69
C PHE A 360 -0.89 -12.24 -12.07
N PHE A 361 -1.78 -12.43 -11.10
CA PHE A 361 -3.23 -12.33 -11.32
C PHE A 361 -3.65 -10.94 -11.81
N ILE A 362 -3.21 -9.89 -11.10
CA ILE A 362 -3.48 -8.49 -11.46
C ILE A 362 -2.93 -8.18 -12.85
N TYR A 363 -1.67 -8.53 -13.11
CA TYR A 363 -1.03 -8.34 -14.42
C TYR A 363 -1.80 -9.02 -15.56
N ALA A 364 -2.22 -10.27 -15.37
CA ALA A 364 -2.98 -11.01 -16.38
C ALA A 364 -4.34 -10.33 -16.65
N VAL A 365 -5.09 -9.99 -15.59
CA VAL A 365 -6.37 -9.29 -15.72
C VAL A 365 -6.19 -7.93 -16.41
N TYR A 366 -5.14 -7.20 -16.06
CA TYR A 366 -4.86 -5.87 -16.61
C TYR A 366 -4.59 -5.91 -18.09
N LEU A 367 -3.68 -6.77 -18.55
CA LEU A 367 -3.37 -6.85 -19.97
C LEU A 367 -4.53 -7.45 -20.77
N ILE A 368 -5.20 -8.50 -20.27
CA ILE A 368 -6.35 -9.08 -20.99
C ILE A 368 -7.43 -8.01 -21.17
N TYR A 369 -7.81 -7.32 -20.09
CA TYR A 369 -8.83 -6.29 -20.13
C TYR A 369 -8.40 -5.08 -20.97
N GLY A 370 -7.20 -4.55 -20.73
CA GLY A 370 -6.67 -3.39 -21.44
C GLY A 370 -6.55 -3.60 -22.94
N CYS A 371 -5.96 -4.72 -23.35
CA CYS A 371 -5.87 -5.09 -24.77
C CYS A 371 -7.27 -5.24 -25.38
N PHE A 372 -8.21 -5.86 -24.67
CA PHE A 372 -9.57 -6.01 -25.15
C PHE A 372 -10.27 -4.66 -25.36
N VAL A 373 -10.25 -3.79 -24.34
CA VAL A 373 -10.87 -2.45 -24.41
C VAL A 373 -10.22 -1.64 -25.53
N TYR A 374 -8.89 -1.63 -25.62
CA TYR A 374 -8.19 -0.86 -26.64
C TYR A 374 -8.45 -1.39 -28.06
N HIS A 375 -8.59 -2.71 -28.24
CA HIS A 375 -8.97 -3.28 -29.54
C HIS A 375 -10.34 -2.77 -30.00
N TYR A 376 -11.35 -2.76 -29.13
CA TYR A 376 -12.71 -2.36 -29.50
C TYR A 376 -12.95 -0.85 -29.47
N GLN A 377 -12.24 -0.08 -28.63
CA GLN A 377 -12.50 1.36 -28.47
C GLN A 377 -11.40 2.24 -29.08
N GLY A 378 -10.19 1.73 -29.30
CA GLY A 378 -9.08 2.51 -29.88
C GLY A 378 -8.83 3.82 -29.13
N GLN A 379 -8.77 4.92 -29.87
CA GLN A 379 -8.64 6.29 -29.34
C GLN A 379 -9.79 6.72 -28.42
N TYR A 380 -10.95 6.08 -28.48
CA TYR A 380 -12.10 6.37 -27.61
C TYR A 380 -12.03 5.66 -26.25
N SER A 381 -10.94 4.95 -25.97
CA SER A 381 -10.72 4.29 -24.68
C SER A 381 -10.73 5.31 -23.54
N PHE A 382 -11.80 5.30 -22.75
CA PHE A 382 -12.04 6.24 -21.66
C PHE A 382 -11.46 5.74 -20.34
N GLN A 383 -11.11 6.66 -19.44
CA GLN A 383 -10.65 6.36 -18.10
C GLN A 383 -11.61 6.94 -17.06
N PRO A 384 -12.33 6.12 -16.26
CA PRO A 384 -12.36 4.65 -16.25
C PRO A 384 -13.16 4.02 -17.41
N SER A 385 -12.71 2.88 -17.93
CA SER A 385 -13.29 2.22 -19.12
C SER A 385 -14.81 1.99 -19.09
N TYR A 386 -15.40 1.65 -17.93
CA TYR A 386 -16.85 1.44 -17.83
C TYR A 386 -17.67 2.72 -17.99
N GLN A 387 -17.09 3.91 -17.79
CA GLN A 387 -17.76 5.17 -18.11
C GLN A 387 -17.81 5.41 -19.63
N GLY A 388 -16.90 4.81 -20.41
CA GLY A 388 -16.89 4.86 -21.88
C GLY A 388 -17.95 3.98 -22.56
N VAL A 389 -18.78 3.27 -21.80
CA VAL A 389 -19.88 2.45 -22.33
C VAL A 389 -21.03 3.35 -22.79
N SER A 390 -21.53 3.14 -24.00
CA SER A 390 -22.60 3.95 -24.61
C SER A 390 -23.99 3.66 -24.01
N VAL A 391 -24.25 2.43 -23.60
CA VAL A 391 -25.54 2.02 -23.02
C VAL A 391 -25.65 2.43 -21.56
N TYR A 392 -26.46 3.46 -21.28
CA TYR A 392 -26.65 4.03 -19.94
C TYR A 392 -26.96 3.01 -18.84
N GLY A 393 -27.80 2.00 -19.13
CA GLY A 393 -28.16 0.97 -18.15
C GLY A 393 -26.97 0.15 -17.66
N TRP A 394 -26.11 -0.27 -18.59
CA TRP A 394 -24.89 -1.03 -18.28
C TRP A 394 -23.79 -0.15 -17.66
N GLN A 395 -23.67 1.09 -18.13
CA GLN A 395 -22.81 2.11 -17.52
C GLN A 395 -23.19 2.32 -16.05
N THR A 396 -24.49 2.45 -15.76
CA THR A 396 -25.03 2.60 -14.39
C THR A 396 -24.74 1.36 -13.53
N ALA A 397 -24.91 0.16 -14.07
CA ALA A 397 -24.59 -1.07 -13.34
C ALA A 397 -23.10 -1.15 -12.99
N GLY A 398 -22.20 -0.86 -13.94
CA GLY A 398 -20.76 -0.80 -13.71
C GLY A 398 -20.36 0.24 -12.67
N ASN A 399 -20.94 1.44 -12.75
CA ASN A 399 -20.73 2.52 -11.78
C ASN A 399 -21.13 2.10 -10.35
N MET A 400 -22.30 1.47 -10.17
CA MET A 400 -22.79 1.10 -8.84
C MET A 400 -22.06 -0.09 -8.23
N ILE A 401 -21.73 -1.12 -9.02
CA ILE A 401 -21.00 -2.29 -8.52
C ILE A 401 -19.56 -1.91 -8.15
N SER A 402 -18.89 -1.13 -9.00
CA SER A 402 -17.53 -0.66 -8.73
C SER A 402 -17.47 0.31 -7.54
N LEU A 403 -18.54 1.08 -7.30
CA LEU A 403 -18.64 1.96 -6.12
C LEU A 403 -18.58 1.16 -4.81
N ILE A 404 -19.24 0.01 -4.75
CA ILE A 404 -19.20 -0.86 -3.56
C ILE A 404 -17.78 -1.42 -3.37
N ALA A 405 -17.15 -1.90 -4.45
CA ALA A 405 -15.77 -2.39 -4.39
C ALA A 405 -14.80 -1.30 -3.92
N ALA A 406 -14.96 -0.07 -4.42
CA ALA A 406 -14.11 1.05 -4.03
C ALA A 406 -14.36 1.58 -2.63
N LEU A 407 -15.58 1.50 -2.09
CA LEU A 407 -15.83 1.80 -0.68
C LEU A 407 -15.05 0.86 0.26
N ILE A 408 -14.90 -0.40 -0.14
CA ILE A 408 -14.09 -1.39 0.60
C ILE A 408 -12.61 -1.00 0.57
N ALA A 409 -12.08 -0.68 -0.61
CA ALA A 409 -10.69 -0.22 -0.76
C ALA A 409 -10.44 1.12 -0.04
N ALA A 410 -11.35 2.08 -0.14
CA ALA A 410 -11.26 3.37 0.54
C ALA A 410 -11.30 3.22 2.08
N GLY A 411 -12.09 2.28 2.59
CA GLY A 411 -12.08 1.93 4.01
C GLY A 411 -10.73 1.37 4.48
N LEU A 412 -10.06 0.58 3.63
CA LEU A 412 -8.70 0.10 3.88
C LEU A 412 -7.70 1.27 3.94
N TYR A 413 -7.74 2.19 2.98
CA TYR A 413 -6.88 3.38 2.93
C TYR A 413 -7.11 4.31 4.12
N GLY A 414 -8.37 4.55 4.48
CA GLY A 414 -8.72 5.34 5.64
C GLY A 414 -8.19 4.72 6.93
N ASN A 415 -8.43 3.42 7.15
CA ASN A 415 -8.03 2.75 8.39
C ASN A 415 -6.50 2.69 8.53
N ILE A 416 -5.78 2.31 7.47
CA ILE A 416 -4.32 2.23 7.50
C ILE A 416 -3.70 3.63 7.54
N GLY A 417 -4.14 4.56 6.68
CA GLY A 417 -3.62 5.93 6.61
C GLY A 417 -3.76 6.68 7.93
N ILE A 418 -4.91 6.56 8.60
CA ILE A 418 -5.14 7.17 9.91
C ILE A 418 -4.23 6.54 10.97
N LYS A 419 -4.04 5.22 10.98
CA LYS A 419 -3.14 4.55 11.93
C LYS A 419 -1.70 5.02 11.76
N VAL A 420 -1.23 5.13 10.51
CA VAL A 420 0.10 5.66 10.18
C VAL A 420 0.22 7.10 10.68
N LEU A 421 -0.75 7.98 10.38
CA LEU A 421 -0.75 9.36 10.86
C LEU A 421 -0.75 9.43 12.40
N TYR A 422 -1.61 8.64 13.05
CA TYR A 422 -1.77 8.63 14.50
C TYR A 422 -0.48 8.21 15.21
N ASN A 423 0.12 7.10 14.77
CA ASN A 423 1.35 6.61 15.39
C ASN A 423 2.51 7.60 15.18
N ASN A 424 2.63 8.19 13.99
CA ASN A 424 3.79 9.01 13.66
C ASN A 424 3.69 10.47 14.12
N ILE A 425 2.49 11.05 14.16
CA ILE A 425 2.29 12.45 14.56
C ILE A 425 1.78 12.50 16.00
N LEU A 426 0.67 11.83 16.29
CA LEU A 426 0.02 11.98 17.59
C LEU A 426 0.80 11.26 18.70
N VAL A 427 1.21 10.01 18.49
CA VAL A 427 1.96 9.26 19.51
C VAL A 427 3.40 9.78 19.64
N ASP A 428 4.12 9.96 18.52
CA ASP A 428 5.55 10.31 18.62
C ASP A 428 5.82 11.79 18.89
N ILE A 429 5.08 12.71 18.25
CA ILE A 429 5.34 14.15 18.38
C ILE A 429 4.55 14.71 19.57
N PHE A 430 3.28 14.32 19.71
CA PHE A 430 2.39 14.83 20.75
C PHE A 430 2.24 13.93 21.98
N ASN A 431 2.97 12.80 22.06
CA ASN A 431 2.89 11.82 23.16
C ASN A 431 1.44 11.35 23.48
N ALA A 432 0.60 11.25 22.44
CA ALA A 432 -0.77 10.77 22.56
C ALA A 432 -0.83 9.28 22.98
N PRO A 433 -1.89 8.84 23.65
CA PRO A 433 -2.01 7.47 24.11
C PRO A 433 -2.16 6.49 22.94
N LEU A 434 -1.69 5.25 23.09
CA LEU A 434 -1.77 4.23 22.04
C LEU A 434 -3.24 3.91 21.66
N LEU A 435 -3.49 3.57 20.38
CA LEU A 435 -4.82 3.28 19.81
C LEU A 435 -5.60 2.17 20.51
N ILE A 436 -4.91 1.31 21.27
CA ILE A 436 -5.51 0.23 22.05
C ILE A 436 -6.22 0.73 23.31
N THR A 437 -5.83 1.89 23.82
CA THR A 437 -6.37 2.48 25.06
C THR A 437 -7.72 3.16 24.80
N LYS A 438 -8.64 3.13 25.78
CA LYS A 438 -9.94 3.83 25.70
C LYS A 438 -9.83 5.30 25.18
N PRO A 439 -8.91 6.15 25.66
CA PRO A 439 -8.75 7.50 25.10
C PRO A 439 -8.25 7.48 23.65
N GLY A 440 -7.30 6.61 23.29
CA GLY A 440 -6.85 6.46 21.90
C GLY A 440 -7.97 6.03 20.94
N LYS A 441 -8.92 5.21 21.41
CA LYS A 441 -10.11 4.81 20.64
C LYS A 441 -11.03 6.01 20.34
N ILE A 442 -11.19 6.92 21.30
CA ILE A 442 -12.02 8.13 21.13
C ILE A 442 -11.34 9.08 20.14
N ILE A 443 -10.03 9.32 20.31
CA ILE A 443 -9.27 10.18 19.39
C ILE A 443 -9.32 9.63 17.96
N TYR A 444 -9.20 8.30 17.79
CA TYR A 444 -9.37 7.67 16.49
C TYR A 444 -10.77 7.92 15.91
N ALA A 445 -11.84 7.73 16.70
CA ALA A 445 -13.20 7.98 16.22
C ALA A 445 -13.40 9.44 15.76
N CYS A 446 -12.76 10.40 16.43
CA CYS A 446 -12.80 11.82 16.10
C CYS A 446 -11.92 12.20 14.90
N ILE A 447 -10.79 11.53 14.66
CA ILE A 447 -9.89 11.87 13.55
C ILE A 447 -10.37 11.33 12.20
N VAL A 448 -11.13 10.23 12.18
CA VAL A 448 -11.71 9.66 10.96
C VAL A 448 -12.50 10.68 10.13
N PRO A 449 -13.50 11.40 10.66
CA PRO A 449 -14.26 12.37 9.87
C PRO A 449 -13.38 13.54 9.41
N VAL A 450 -12.38 13.93 10.21
CA VAL A 450 -11.41 14.98 9.83
C VAL A 450 -10.56 14.52 8.64
N TRP A 451 -10.05 13.28 8.66
CA TRP A 451 -9.24 12.71 7.58
C TRP A 451 -10.01 12.69 6.25
N TRP A 452 -11.25 12.20 6.28
CA TRP A 452 -12.10 12.17 5.10
C TRP A 452 -12.49 13.57 4.60
N ALA A 453 -12.78 14.51 5.51
CA ALA A 453 -13.09 15.89 5.16
C ALA A 453 -11.89 16.59 4.50
N VAL A 454 -10.68 16.42 5.06
CA VAL A 454 -9.45 16.99 4.49
C VAL A 454 -9.16 16.37 3.11
N ALA A 455 -9.28 15.05 2.97
CA ALA A 455 -9.10 14.37 1.69
C ALA A 455 -10.06 14.92 0.62
N PHE A 456 -11.34 15.09 0.97
CA PHE A 456 -12.35 15.68 0.09
C PHE A 456 -12.02 17.13 -0.27
N VAL A 457 -11.69 17.98 0.71
CA VAL A 457 -11.41 19.41 0.44
C VAL A 457 -10.21 19.58 -0.47
N ILE A 458 -9.13 18.80 -0.26
CA ILE A 458 -7.94 18.85 -1.11
C ILE A 458 -8.28 18.40 -2.54
N ALA A 459 -8.97 17.28 -2.68
CA ALA A 459 -9.29 16.74 -4.01
C ALA A 459 -10.32 17.60 -4.76
N ALA A 460 -11.34 18.10 -4.07
CA ALA A 460 -12.39 18.95 -4.64
C ALA A 460 -11.88 20.33 -5.10
N ALA A 461 -10.77 20.80 -4.54
CA ALA A 461 -10.15 22.05 -4.93
C ALA A 461 -9.44 22.00 -6.29
N ILE A 462 -9.06 20.79 -6.76
CA ILE A 462 -8.34 20.61 -8.01
C ILE A 462 -9.36 20.33 -9.13
N PRO A 463 -9.55 21.26 -10.09
CA PRO A 463 -10.62 21.21 -11.09
C PRO A 463 -10.28 20.32 -12.29
N ASP A 464 -9.37 19.35 -12.12
CA ASP A 464 -8.97 18.41 -13.16
C ASP A 464 -8.60 17.06 -12.52
N TYR A 465 -9.48 16.07 -12.70
CA TYR A 465 -9.29 14.73 -12.15
C TYR A 465 -8.06 14.03 -12.75
N PHE A 466 -7.82 14.20 -14.06
CA PHE A 466 -6.71 13.55 -14.74
C PHE A 466 -5.36 14.10 -14.29
N GLY A 467 -5.23 15.43 -14.25
CA GLY A 467 -4.06 16.10 -13.70
C GLY A 467 -3.83 15.77 -12.24
N PHE A 468 -4.89 15.70 -11.42
CA PHE A 468 -4.79 15.27 -10.03
C PHE A 468 -4.20 13.86 -9.91
N VAL A 469 -4.74 12.89 -10.65
CA VAL A 469 -4.20 11.52 -10.70
C VAL A 469 -2.74 11.50 -11.12
N ALA A 470 -2.36 12.25 -12.16
CA ALA A 470 -0.98 12.31 -12.65
C ALA A 470 -0.03 12.88 -11.60
N VAL A 471 -0.40 13.97 -10.90
CA VAL A 471 0.42 14.59 -9.84
C VAL A 471 0.63 13.62 -8.68
N ILE A 472 -0.42 12.97 -8.18
CA ILE A 472 -0.29 12.02 -7.06
C ILE A 472 0.59 10.84 -7.46
N SER A 473 0.39 10.32 -8.66
CA SER A 473 1.12 9.16 -9.18
C SER A 473 2.60 9.47 -9.31
N ALA A 474 2.95 10.61 -9.91
CA ALA A 474 4.33 11.03 -10.10
C ALA A 474 5.03 11.41 -8.79
N SER A 475 4.35 12.15 -7.90
CA SER A 475 4.97 12.65 -6.65
C SER A 475 5.08 11.60 -5.56
N MET A 476 4.02 10.82 -5.31
CA MET A 476 3.92 9.98 -4.12
C MET A 476 3.99 8.50 -4.48
N LEU A 477 3.08 8.01 -5.33
CA LEU A 477 2.88 6.58 -5.54
C LEU A 477 4.06 5.92 -6.26
N LEU A 478 4.65 6.62 -7.24
CA LEU A 478 5.88 6.18 -7.89
C LEU A 478 7.01 6.02 -6.86
N ASN A 479 7.20 7.01 -5.99
CA ASN A 479 8.26 6.96 -5.00
C ASN A 479 8.05 5.85 -3.96
N LEU A 480 6.81 5.67 -3.49
CA LEU A 480 6.45 4.61 -2.55
C LEU A 480 6.57 3.19 -3.15
N THR A 481 6.38 3.05 -4.47
CA THR A 481 6.38 1.74 -5.14
C THR A 481 7.73 1.38 -5.76
N TYR A 482 8.42 2.33 -6.39
CA TYR A 482 9.60 2.06 -7.22
C TYR A 482 10.89 2.64 -6.64
N THR A 483 10.82 3.73 -5.85
CA THR A 483 12.02 4.44 -5.37
C THR A 483 12.45 4.00 -3.97
N LEU A 484 11.53 3.98 -3.01
CA LEU A 484 11.86 3.63 -1.63
C LEU A 484 12.24 2.16 -1.42
N PRO A 485 11.59 1.16 -2.07
CA PRO A 485 11.97 -0.23 -1.89
C PRO A 485 13.43 -0.57 -2.23
N PRO A 486 14.00 -0.18 -3.39
CA PRO A 486 15.42 -0.38 -3.65
C PRO A 486 16.31 0.44 -2.72
N PHE A 487 15.87 1.62 -2.27
CA PHE A 487 16.61 2.40 -1.29
C PHE A 487 16.71 1.67 0.06
N PHE A 488 15.62 1.10 0.57
CA PHE A 488 15.63 0.31 1.80
C PHE A 488 16.44 -0.97 1.67
N ALA A 489 16.29 -1.69 0.56
CA ALA A 489 17.04 -2.91 0.30
C ALA A 489 18.55 -2.66 0.23
N LEU A 490 18.97 -1.58 -0.44
CA LEU A 490 20.37 -1.18 -0.50
C LEU A 490 20.92 -0.91 0.91
N GLY A 491 20.19 -0.14 1.73
CA GLY A 491 20.59 0.15 3.11
C GLY A 491 20.72 -1.11 3.97
N TYR A 492 19.73 -1.99 3.88
CA TYR A 492 19.72 -3.28 4.57
C TYR A 492 20.90 -4.17 4.13
N ASP A 493 21.11 -4.36 2.83
CA ASP A 493 22.14 -5.23 2.30
C ASP A 493 23.55 -4.71 2.61
N ILE A 494 23.79 -3.39 2.52
CA ILE A 494 25.07 -2.78 2.92
C ILE A 494 25.35 -3.05 4.40
N GLN A 495 24.37 -2.81 5.27
CA GLN A 495 24.58 -2.95 6.72
C GLN A 495 24.73 -4.40 7.17
N ARG A 496 23.98 -5.31 6.56
CA ARG A 496 24.08 -6.75 6.79
C ARG A 496 25.45 -7.30 6.40
N HIS A 497 25.91 -7.00 5.18
CA HIS A 497 27.19 -7.52 4.69
C HIS A 497 28.41 -6.80 5.27
N ALA A 498 28.19 -5.71 6.01
CA ALA A 498 29.23 -5.04 6.77
C ALA A 498 29.55 -5.73 8.10
N ILE A 499 28.69 -6.61 8.63
CA ILE A 499 28.92 -7.29 9.92
C ILE A 499 29.96 -8.40 9.75
N ARG A 500 30.97 -8.46 10.63
CA ARG A 500 32.00 -9.51 10.65
C ARG A 500 31.95 -10.34 11.94
N PRO A 501 31.12 -11.40 11.99
CA PRO A 501 31.02 -12.26 13.17
C PRO A 501 32.37 -12.89 13.54
N HIS A 502 33.20 -13.21 12.53
CA HIS A 502 34.51 -13.82 12.72
C HIS A 502 35.57 -12.89 13.36
N GLN A 503 35.33 -11.57 13.39
CA GLN A 503 36.19 -10.58 14.06
C GLN A 503 35.58 -10.09 15.39
N GLY A 504 34.49 -10.72 15.84
CA GLY A 504 33.77 -10.29 17.04
C GLY A 504 32.89 -9.05 16.83
N GLU A 505 32.65 -8.62 15.58
CA GLU A 505 31.70 -7.55 15.28
C GLU A 505 30.26 -8.08 15.27
N GLY A 506 29.34 -7.34 15.87
CA GLY A 506 27.94 -7.71 15.96
C GLY A 506 27.27 -7.20 17.23
N PHE A 507 26.04 -7.64 17.45
CA PHE A 507 25.31 -7.44 18.70
C PHE A 507 25.56 -8.62 19.64
N ASP A 508 26.00 -8.33 20.85
CA ASP A 508 26.15 -9.33 21.91
C ASP A 508 24.93 -9.28 22.85
N PRO A 509 24.10 -10.33 22.89
CA PRO A 509 22.88 -10.37 23.70
C PRO A 509 23.14 -10.41 25.21
N THR A 510 24.37 -10.76 25.65
CA THR A 510 24.71 -10.86 27.08
C THR A 510 25.10 -9.51 27.67
N THR A 511 25.80 -8.69 26.88
CA THR A 511 26.24 -7.35 27.28
C THR A 511 25.30 -6.25 26.79
N GLY A 512 24.49 -6.53 25.77
CA GLY A 512 23.60 -5.56 25.14
C GLY A 512 24.33 -4.53 24.29
N GLN A 513 25.63 -4.70 24.06
CA GLN A 513 26.46 -3.76 23.31
C GLN A 513 26.70 -4.25 21.89
N THR A 514 26.85 -3.28 20.99
CA THR A 514 27.27 -3.54 19.61
C THR A 514 28.71 -3.16 19.39
N VAL A 515 29.51 -4.14 18.99
CA VAL A 515 30.92 -3.95 18.70
C VAL A 515 31.08 -3.52 17.24
N ARG A 516 31.62 -2.31 17.03
CA ARG A 516 31.94 -1.72 15.73
C ARG A 516 33.38 -1.24 15.76
N THR A 517 34.21 -1.68 14.81
CA THR A 517 35.65 -1.35 14.78
C THR A 517 35.99 -0.15 13.89
N GLU A 518 35.14 0.15 12.91
CA GLU A 518 35.39 1.13 11.84
C GLU A 518 34.42 2.31 11.86
N THR A 519 34.77 3.36 11.12
CA THR A 519 33.86 4.50 10.86
C THR A 519 32.67 4.10 10.01
N THR A 520 31.56 4.84 10.11
CA THR A 520 30.31 4.55 9.39
C THR A 520 30.49 4.51 7.87
N VAL A 521 31.29 5.42 7.30
CA VAL A 521 31.50 5.51 5.83
C VAL A 521 32.33 4.35 5.30
N GLN A 522 33.43 4.01 6.00
CA GLN A 522 34.26 2.85 5.64
C GLN A 522 33.43 1.58 5.65
N ARG A 523 32.56 1.45 6.67
CA ARG A 523 31.66 0.33 6.80
C ARG A 523 30.63 0.23 5.69
N TRP A 524 30.08 1.36 5.22
CA TRP A 524 29.16 1.38 4.09
C TRP A 524 29.85 1.02 2.77
N MET A 525 31.03 1.60 2.48
CA MET A 525 31.81 1.25 1.30
C MET A 525 32.17 -0.24 1.29
N ARG A 526 32.58 -0.75 2.45
CA ARG A 526 32.89 -2.16 2.67
C ARG A 526 31.67 -3.05 2.46
N GLY A 527 30.54 -2.71 3.08
CA GLY A 527 29.27 -3.43 2.94
C GLY A 527 28.75 -3.44 1.51
N PHE A 528 28.96 -2.35 0.76
CA PHE A 528 28.61 -2.27 -0.65
C PHE A 528 29.45 -3.21 -1.54
N MET A 529 30.74 -3.37 -1.20
CA MET A 529 31.69 -4.21 -1.96
C MET A 529 31.83 -5.64 -1.41
N SER A 530 31.20 -5.99 -0.28
CA SER A 530 31.24 -7.31 0.33
C SER A 530 30.05 -8.20 -0.08
N GLY A 531 30.09 -9.49 0.26
CA GLY A 531 29.04 -10.47 -0.13
C GLY A 531 29.27 -11.15 -1.49
N GLY A 532 30.39 -10.86 -2.16
CA GLY A 532 30.78 -11.48 -3.43
C GLY A 532 30.22 -10.74 -4.67
N PRO A 533 30.67 -11.11 -5.88
CA PRO A 533 30.40 -10.35 -7.10
C PRO A 533 28.90 -10.24 -7.44
N ARG A 534 28.09 -11.24 -7.05
CA ARG A 534 26.64 -11.22 -7.24
C ARG A 534 25.95 -10.18 -6.36
N GLN A 535 26.35 -10.06 -5.09
CA GLN A 535 25.75 -9.06 -4.19
C GLN A 535 26.09 -7.64 -4.63
N VAL A 536 27.34 -7.41 -5.04
CA VAL A 536 27.75 -6.11 -5.60
C VAL A 536 26.91 -5.77 -6.83
N ALA A 537 26.66 -6.74 -7.72
CA ALA A 537 25.79 -6.53 -8.87
C ALA A 537 24.34 -6.18 -8.47
N PHE A 538 23.80 -6.81 -7.42
CA PHE A 538 22.48 -6.44 -6.88
C PHE A 538 22.47 -5.02 -6.28
N ASN A 539 23.50 -4.65 -5.52
CA ASN A 539 23.62 -3.30 -4.96
C ASN A 539 23.69 -2.24 -6.08
N VAL A 540 24.47 -2.49 -7.14
CA VAL A 540 24.54 -1.62 -8.33
C VAL A 540 23.18 -1.54 -9.02
N TRP A 541 22.48 -2.67 -9.17
CA TRP A 541 21.13 -2.70 -9.72
C TRP A 541 20.15 -1.86 -8.89
N HIS A 542 20.18 -1.95 -7.56
CA HIS A 542 19.33 -1.12 -6.69
C HIS A 542 19.62 0.37 -6.86
N VAL A 543 20.88 0.76 -7.01
CA VAL A 543 21.27 2.16 -7.29
C VAL A 543 20.71 2.61 -8.64
N ILE A 544 20.88 1.81 -9.70
CA ILE A 544 20.36 2.13 -11.03
C ILE A 544 18.83 2.26 -10.98
N TYR A 545 18.16 1.31 -10.31
CA TYR A 545 16.71 1.31 -10.20
C TYR A 545 16.20 2.53 -9.42
N PHE A 546 16.84 2.87 -8.30
CA PHE A 546 16.56 4.08 -7.53
C PHE A 546 16.70 5.34 -8.38
N LEU A 547 17.82 5.52 -9.08
CA LEU A 547 18.06 6.71 -9.92
C LEU A 547 17.12 6.79 -11.14
N ALA A 548 16.82 5.65 -11.76
CA ALA A 548 15.86 5.58 -12.87
C ALA A 548 14.45 5.97 -12.41
N SER A 549 14.01 5.48 -11.25
CA SER A 549 12.70 5.84 -10.68
C SER A 549 12.61 7.32 -10.30
N LEU A 550 13.68 7.91 -9.73
CA LEU A 550 13.74 9.35 -9.46
C LEU A 550 13.69 10.20 -10.73
N SER A 551 14.37 9.75 -11.78
CA SER A 551 14.33 10.43 -13.09
C SER A 551 12.91 10.41 -13.66
N MET A 552 12.21 9.28 -13.54
CA MET A 552 10.81 9.13 -13.95
C MET A 552 9.86 9.97 -13.10
N CYS A 553 10.10 10.11 -11.78
CA CYS A 553 9.38 11.04 -10.92
C CYS A 553 9.50 12.48 -11.45
N GLY A 554 10.71 12.92 -11.82
CA GLY A 554 10.94 14.26 -12.38
C GLY A 554 10.20 14.49 -13.71
N LEU A 555 10.28 13.54 -14.64
CA LEU A 555 9.58 13.60 -15.93
C LEU A 555 8.06 13.55 -15.77
N GLY A 556 7.57 12.68 -14.87
CA GLY A 556 6.15 12.56 -14.55
C GLY A 556 5.60 13.84 -13.93
N MET A 557 6.34 14.46 -13.02
CA MET A 557 5.96 15.74 -12.40
C MET A 557 5.89 16.86 -13.44
N TYR A 558 6.88 16.93 -14.34
CA TYR A 558 6.86 17.89 -15.44
C TYR A 558 5.61 17.75 -16.31
N ALA A 559 5.29 16.53 -16.76
CA ALA A 559 4.11 16.28 -17.59
C ALA A 559 2.80 16.59 -16.86
N ALA A 560 2.70 16.22 -15.58
CA ALA A 560 1.52 16.49 -14.76
C ALA A 560 1.30 18.01 -14.57
N VAL A 561 2.37 18.77 -14.30
CA VAL A 561 2.30 20.24 -14.16
C VAL A 561 1.93 20.91 -15.48
N VAL A 562 2.54 20.50 -16.60
CA VAL A 562 2.18 21.04 -17.93
C VAL A 562 0.72 20.74 -18.27
N GLY A 563 0.28 19.50 -18.05
CA GLY A 563 -1.12 19.10 -18.24
C GLY A 563 -2.09 19.93 -17.41
N MET A 564 -1.76 20.18 -16.13
CA MET A 564 -2.55 21.06 -15.27
C MET A 564 -2.56 22.51 -15.77
N ILE A 565 -1.43 23.07 -16.20
CA ILE A 565 -1.39 24.44 -16.74
C ILE A 565 -2.35 24.57 -17.93
N ASP A 566 -2.38 23.57 -18.81
CA ASP A 566 -3.28 23.56 -19.94
C ASP A 566 -4.75 23.37 -19.53
N ALA A 567 -5.03 22.49 -18.57
CA ALA A 567 -6.37 22.29 -18.03
C ALA A 567 -6.94 23.58 -17.42
N PHE A 568 -6.13 24.34 -16.67
CA PHE A 568 -6.53 25.58 -15.99
C PHE A 568 -6.67 26.81 -16.90
N LYS A 569 -6.21 26.75 -18.16
CA LYS A 569 -6.47 27.82 -19.14
C LYS A 569 -7.93 27.92 -19.52
N ASN A 570 -8.66 26.81 -19.44
CA ASN A 570 -10.11 26.78 -19.64
C ASN A 570 -10.79 26.96 -18.27
N PRO A 571 -11.93 27.66 -18.17
CA PRO A 571 -12.68 27.77 -16.91
C PRO A 571 -13.24 26.40 -16.52
N GLN A 572 -12.46 25.64 -15.75
CA GLN A 572 -12.84 24.33 -15.25
C GLN A 572 -13.70 24.45 -14.00
N LEU A 573 -14.67 23.55 -13.88
CA LEU A 573 -15.54 23.44 -12.73
C LEU A 573 -14.82 22.64 -11.64
N ASN A 574 -14.58 23.25 -10.49
CA ASN A 574 -14.15 22.49 -9.32
C ASN A 574 -15.31 21.67 -8.73
N SER A 575 -14.99 20.69 -7.88
CA SER A 575 -16.01 19.80 -7.30
C SER A 575 -16.88 20.47 -6.24
N PHE A 576 -16.65 21.75 -5.92
CA PHE A 576 -17.54 22.57 -5.10
C PHE A 576 -18.72 23.15 -5.87
N SER A 577 -18.74 23.01 -7.20
CA SER A 577 -19.86 23.45 -8.03
C SER A 577 -20.98 22.41 -8.09
N CYS A 578 -22.20 22.83 -8.42
CA CYS A 578 -23.31 21.89 -8.65
C CYS A 578 -23.28 21.23 -10.03
N ARG A 579 -22.39 21.67 -10.92
CA ARG A 579 -22.31 21.17 -12.28
C ARG A 579 -21.30 20.03 -12.35
N SER A 580 -21.76 18.85 -12.78
CA SER A 580 -20.90 17.68 -12.92
C SER A 580 -19.93 17.85 -14.10
N PRO A 581 -18.65 17.46 -13.96
CA PRO A 581 -17.68 17.51 -15.05
C PRO A 581 -18.05 16.56 -16.21
N LEU A 582 -18.87 15.54 -15.94
CA LEU A 582 -19.36 14.60 -16.96
C LEU A 582 -20.59 15.11 -17.73
N ASN A 583 -21.17 16.26 -17.37
CA ASN A 583 -22.35 16.79 -18.03
C ASN A 583 -21.98 17.74 -19.19
N LEU A 584 -21.92 17.19 -20.39
CA LEU A 584 -21.61 17.90 -21.63
C LEU A 584 -22.64 18.97 -22.02
N ASN A 585 -23.88 18.88 -21.51
CA ASN A 585 -25.00 19.74 -21.91
C ASN A 585 -25.27 20.88 -20.91
N ALA A 586 -24.46 21.00 -19.85
CA ALA A 586 -24.72 21.93 -18.76
C ALA A 586 -24.27 23.36 -19.02
#